data_AF-D4ARC9-F1
#
_entry.id   AF-D4ARC9-F1
#
_cell.length_a   1.000
_cell.length_b   1.000
_cell.length_c   1.000
_cell.angle_alpha   90.00
_cell.angle_beta   90.00
_cell.angle_gamma   90.00
#
_symmetry.space_group_name_H-M   'P 1'
#
loop_
_entity.id
_entity.type
_entity.pdbx_description
1 polymer ?
#
loop_
_entity_poly.entity_id
_entity_poly.type
_entity_poly.pdbx_seq_one_letter_code
_entity_poly.pdbx_strand_id
1 'polypeptide(L)'
;MPPRLRAAQRLANSHHHLLQSSQNTSIYSLTQSTCTSSCRAFSSTPNLQISKRRQAMFGWLNGPGRVFKDPIPSSTNYLTAYEKDGKPKATQTRVGPDGQLVEVESSPRPFPHNPVFISESVLSEELRNEIYEQVVNKGKSVKTVSVMFGVDMRRIGAVVRLVELEKRMKAEVSLNSPNIYTLSPISIPIPMLGQYGLP
;
A
#
# COMPACT_ATOMS: atom_id res chain seq x y z
N MET A 1 -19.42 -43.99 -24.99
CA MET A 1 -18.39 -43.61 -24.00
C MET A 1 -17.21 -44.54 -24.15
N PRO A 2 -15.95 -44.07 -24.19
CA PRO A 2 -14.80 -44.96 -24.15
C PRO A 2 -14.44 -45.37 -22.70
N PRO A 3 -13.87 -46.56 -22.48
CA PRO A 3 -13.80 -47.20 -21.16
C PRO A 3 -12.59 -46.77 -20.32
N ARG A 4 -12.76 -46.79 -18.99
CA ARG A 4 -11.73 -46.59 -17.96
C ARG A 4 -11.08 -47.93 -17.62
N LEU A 5 -9.74 -47.98 -17.57
CA LEU A 5 -8.98 -49.02 -16.88
C LEU A 5 -8.09 -48.39 -15.80
N ARG A 6 -8.05 -49.03 -14.62
CA ARG A 6 -7.32 -48.62 -13.41
C ARG A 6 -6.11 -49.52 -13.15
N ALA A 7 -5.24 -49.00 -12.25
CA ALA A 7 -4.13 -49.61 -11.51
C ALA A 7 -2.75 -49.52 -12.20
N ALA A 8 -1.62 -49.33 -11.50
CA ALA A 8 -1.30 -49.69 -10.12
C ALA A 8 -0.37 -48.68 -9.40
N GLN A 9 -0.43 -48.71 -8.06
CA GLN A 9 0.43 -47.99 -7.13
C GLN A 9 1.84 -48.63 -7.07
N ARG A 10 2.88 -47.81 -6.89
CA ARG A 10 4.10 -48.22 -6.19
C ARG A 10 4.48 -47.17 -5.15
N LEU A 11 4.42 -47.59 -3.90
CA LEU A 11 4.99 -46.92 -2.74
C LEU A 11 6.51 -47.09 -2.76
N ALA A 12 7.24 -46.02 -2.49
CA ALA A 12 8.58 -46.10 -1.91
C ALA A 12 8.82 -44.81 -1.10
N ASN A 13 8.67 -44.93 0.22
CA ASN A 13 9.19 -43.98 1.19
C ASN A 13 10.68 -44.27 1.41
N SER A 14 11.50 -43.23 1.52
CA SER A 14 12.76 -43.29 2.26
C SER A 14 13.14 -41.90 2.78
N HIS A 15 13.13 -41.76 4.10
CA HIS A 15 13.60 -40.62 4.88
C HIS A 15 15.13 -40.60 4.93
N HIS A 16 15.75 -39.42 4.85
CA HIS A 16 17.02 -39.13 5.54
C HIS A 16 17.06 -37.66 5.98
N HIS A 17 17.29 -37.46 7.28
CA HIS A 17 17.62 -36.21 7.93
C HIS A 17 19.15 -36.06 7.97
N LEU A 18 19.70 -34.85 7.76
CA LEU A 18 20.88 -34.33 8.48
C LEU A 18 21.13 -32.84 8.16
N LEU A 19 21.72 -32.18 9.16
CA LEU A 19 21.97 -30.75 9.34
C LEU A 19 22.96 -30.15 8.32
N GLN A 20 22.93 -28.82 8.13
CA GLN A 20 23.98 -27.86 8.55
C GLN A 20 24.05 -26.60 7.65
N SER A 21 24.08 -25.43 8.31
CA SER A 21 24.79 -24.17 7.98
C SER A 21 24.59 -23.44 6.64
N SER A 22 24.03 -22.23 6.80
CA SER A 22 24.43 -20.94 6.23
C SER A 22 25.75 -20.90 5.44
N GLN A 23 25.72 -20.47 4.17
CA GLN A 23 26.68 -19.53 3.57
C GLN A 23 26.01 -18.71 2.46
N ASN A 24 26.07 -17.38 2.61
CA ASN A 24 25.94 -16.42 1.51
C ASN A 24 27.15 -16.58 0.58
N THR A 25 26.94 -16.72 -0.74
CA THR A 25 27.85 -16.15 -1.75
C THR A 25 27.16 -15.99 -3.10
N SER A 26 27.31 -14.79 -3.64
CA SER A 26 27.42 -14.41 -5.05
C SER A 26 26.42 -14.95 -6.09
N ILE A 27 25.61 -13.99 -6.55
CA ILE A 27 25.12 -13.89 -7.93
C ILE A 27 26.33 -14.01 -8.89
N TYR A 28 26.09 -14.48 -10.12
CA TYR A 28 27.05 -14.77 -11.21
C TYR A 28 27.58 -16.21 -11.22
N SER A 29 26.84 -17.10 -11.88
CA SER A 29 27.38 -18.26 -12.63
C SER A 29 26.28 -18.86 -13.51
N LEU A 30 26.33 -18.54 -14.81
CA LEU A 30 25.54 -19.21 -15.84
C LEU A 30 25.90 -20.71 -15.85
N THR A 31 24.95 -21.59 -15.54
CA THR A 31 24.98 -22.96 -16.04
C THR A 31 23.57 -23.37 -16.46
N GLN A 32 23.47 -23.74 -17.74
CA GLN A 32 22.25 -24.17 -18.41
C GLN A 32 21.78 -25.48 -17.79
N SER A 33 20.77 -25.40 -16.93
CA SER A 33 20.02 -26.56 -16.49
C SER A 33 19.02 -26.93 -17.59
N THR A 34 19.29 -28.02 -18.31
CA THR A 34 18.39 -28.60 -19.31
C THR A 34 17.17 -29.19 -18.60
N CYS A 35 16.19 -28.33 -18.32
CA CYS A 35 14.87 -28.73 -17.87
C CYS A 35 14.16 -29.46 -19.03
N THR A 36 14.07 -30.79 -18.93
CA THR A 36 13.33 -31.66 -19.87
C THR A 36 11.81 -31.67 -19.62
N SER A 37 11.32 -30.92 -18.64
CA SER A 37 9.90 -30.60 -18.54
C SER A 37 9.57 -29.54 -19.57
N SER A 38 8.58 -29.80 -20.45
CA SER A 38 8.01 -28.82 -21.39
C SER A 38 7.71 -27.52 -20.66
N CYS A 39 8.67 -26.60 -20.72
CA CYS A 39 8.52 -25.25 -20.23
C CYS A 39 7.53 -24.63 -21.20
N ARG A 40 6.30 -24.38 -20.75
CA ARG A 40 5.33 -23.64 -21.56
C ARG A 40 6.00 -22.33 -21.95
N ALA A 41 6.41 -22.22 -23.20
CA ALA A 41 6.86 -20.95 -23.75
C ALA A 41 5.73 -19.95 -23.49
N PHE A 42 6.03 -18.86 -22.79
CA PHE A 42 5.13 -17.72 -22.79
C PHE A 42 4.87 -17.39 -24.26
N SER A 43 3.59 -17.43 -24.65
CA SER A 43 3.16 -17.19 -26.03
C SER A 43 3.79 -15.89 -26.54
N SER A 44 4.81 -16.00 -27.39
CA SER A 44 5.50 -14.87 -27.99
C SER A 44 4.76 -14.32 -29.21
N THR A 45 3.65 -14.96 -29.59
CA THR A 45 2.72 -14.40 -30.57
C THR A 45 1.96 -13.23 -29.94
N PRO A 46 1.99 -12.02 -30.54
CA PRO A 46 1.17 -10.92 -30.08
C PRO A 46 -0.29 -11.34 -30.17
N ASN A 47 -0.96 -11.49 -29.03
CA ASN A 47 -2.39 -11.74 -29.04
C ASN A 47 -3.11 -10.45 -29.45
N LEU A 48 -3.42 -10.33 -30.74
CA LEU A 48 -4.14 -9.21 -31.32
C LEU A 48 -5.57 -9.07 -30.76
N GLN A 49 -6.09 -10.10 -30.09
CA GLN A 49 -7.46 -10.15 -29.60
C GLN A 49 -7.49 -10.19 -28.07
N ILE A 50 -8.21 -9.23 -27.50
CA ILE A 50 -8.47 -9.18 -26.07
C ILE A 50 -9.16 -10.47 -25.60
N SER A 51 -8.61 -11.14 -24.57
CA SER A 51 -9.22 -12.38 -24.05
C SER A 51 -10.60 -12.11 -23.45
N LYS A 52 -11.50 -13.11 -23.48
CA LYS A 52 -12.85 -12.99 -22.89
C LYS A 52 -12.84 -12.50 -21.43
N ARG A 53 -11.88 -12.96 -20.62
CA ARG A 53 -11.73 -12.50 -19.23
C ARG A 53 -11.36 -11.02 -19.16
N ARG A 54 -10.47 -10.57 -20.05
CA ARG A 54 -10.07 -9.16 -20.14
C ARG A 54 -11.23 -8.29 -20.66
N GLN A 55 -12.02 -8.79 -21.62
CA GLN A 55 -13.27 -8.12 -22.06
C GLN A 55 -14.24 -7.93 -20.88
N ALA A 56 -14.51 -8.98 -20.11
CA ALA A 56 -15.39 -8.90 -18.94
C ALA A 56 -14.88 -7.93 -17.86
N MET A 57 -13.57 -7.96 -17.58
CA MET A 57 -12.92 -7.02 -16.65
C MET A 57 -13.12 -5.57 -17.10
N PHE A 58 -12.82 -5.25 -18.36
CA PHE A 58 -13.00 -3.87 -18.85
C PHE A 58 -14.48 -3.48 -18.94
N GLY A 59 -15.37 -4.43 -19.22
CA GLY A 59 -16.81 -4.21 -19.12
C GLY A 59 -17.23 -3.74 -17.72
N TRP A 60 -16.70 -4.37 -16.67
CA TRP A 60 -16.95 -3.95 -15.29
C TRP A 60 -16.30 -2.60 -14.97
N LEU A 61 -15.02 -2.40 -15.31
CA LEU A 61 -14.28 -1.15 -15.04
C LEU A 61 -14.94 0.08 -15.70
N ASN A 62 -15.45 -0.09 -16.92
CA ASN A 62 -16.11 0.99 -17.65
C ASN A 62 -17.58 1.16 -17.24
N GLY A 63 -18.17 0.17 -16.58
CA GLY A 63 -19.52 0.19 -16.04
C GLY A 63 -19.54 0.45 -14.53
N PRO A 64 -20.00 -0.49 -13.67
CA PRO A 64 -20.11 -0.30 -12.23
C PRO A 64 -18.81 0.11 -11.53
N GLY A 65 -17.66 -0.37 -12.04
CA GLY A 65 -16.34 -0.10 -11.48
C GLY A 65 -15.87 1.34 -11.68
N ARG A 66 -16.53 2.11 -12.54
CA ARG A 66 -16.10 3.47 -12.91
C ARG A 66 -16.06 4.43 -11.71
N VAL A 67 -16.94 4.22 -10.73
CA VAL A 67 -17.06 5.05 -9.52
C VAL A 67 -15.79 4.97 -8.65
N PHE A 68 -15.02 3.88 -8.75
CA PHE A 68 -13.80 3.67 -7.97
C PHE A 68 -12.53 4.17 -8.65
N LYS A 69 -12.65 4.83 -9.81
CA LYS A 69 -11.49 5.33 -10.56
C LYS A 69 -10.75 6.42 -9.78
N ASP A 70 -11.51 7.37 -9.23
CA ASP A 70 -11.00 8.48 -8.46
C ASP A 70 -11.51 8.37 -7.02
N PRO A 71 -10.66 8.62 -6.00
CA PRO A 71 -11.09 8.56 -4.61
C PRO A 71 -12.06 9.71 -4.30
N ILE A 72 -13.01 9.46 -3.40
CA ILE A 72 -13.91 10.50 -2.92
C ILE A 72 -13.17 11.31 -1.85
N PRO A 73 -13.14 12.65 -1.93
CA PRO A 73 -12.58 13.48 -0.86
C PRO A 73 -13.33 13.21 0.45
N SER A 74 -12.60 13.30 1.57
CA SER A 74 -13.11 13.22 2.95
C SER A 74 -13.89 11.97 3.37
N SER A 75 -14.16 11.02 2.48
CA SER A 75 -14.93 9.81 2.77
C SER A 75 -14.29 8.59 2.12
N THR A 76 -14.72 7.39 2.51
CA THR A 76 -14.15 6.16 1.96
C THR A 76 -15.06 5.50 0.94
N ASN A 77 -14.52 5.31 -0.26
CA ASN A 77 -15.23 4.74 -1.41
C ASN A 77 -15.07 3.21 -1.47
N TYR A 78 -15.70 2.51 -0.53
CA TYR A 78 -15.59 1.04 -0.46
C TYR A 78 -16.64 0.32 -1.31
N LEU A 79 -16.26 -0.82 -1.88
CA LEU A 79 -17.13 -1.66 -2.70
C LEU A 79 -18.41 -2.08 -1.97
N THR A 80 -18.36 -2.25 -0.64
CA THR A 80 -19.51 -2.66 0.17
C THR A 80 -20.59 -1.59 0.29
N ALA A 81 -20.26 -0.31 0.07
CA ALA A 81 -21.19 0.80 0.06
C ALA A 81 -22.08 0.84 -1.19
N TYR A 82 -21.77 0.01 -2.20
CA TYR A 82 -22.48 -0.04 -3.46
C TYR A 82 -23.14 -1.41 -3.67
N GLU A 83 -24.21 -1.40 -4.45
CA GLU A 83 -24.82 -2.59 -5.04
C GLU A 83 -24.00 -3.08 -6.25
N LYS A 84 -24.31 -4.28 -6.75
CA LYS A 84 -23.58 -4.88 -7.88
C LYS A 84 -23.64 -4.04 -9.15
N ASP A 85 -24.70 -3.24 -9.30
CA ASP A 85 -24.94 -2.35 -10.43
C ASP A 85 -24.19 -1.01 -10.31
N GLY A 86 -23.42 -0.81 -9.24
CA GLY A 86 -22.66 0.42 -9.00
C GLY A 86 -23.48 1.58 -8.43
N LYS A 87 -24.72 1.31 -8.00
CA LYS A 87 -25.55 2.28 -7.28
C LYS A 87 -25.21 2.27 -5.78
N PRO A 88 -25.18 3.42 -5.10
CA PRO A 88 -24.95 3.45 -3.66
C PRO A 88 -26.10 2.75 -2.95
N LYS A 89 -25.79 1.94 -1.92
CA LYS A 89 -26.80 1.32 -1.08
C LYS A 89 -27.50 2.40 -0.25
N ALA A 90 -28.83 2.35 -0.19
CA ALA A 90 -29.59 3.24 0.68
C ALA A 90 -29.24 2.99 2.16
N THR A 91 -29.11 4.06 2.94
CA THR A 91 -28.91 3.95 4.38
C THR A 91 -30.09 3.19 4.99
N GLN A 92 -29.80 2.14 5.76
CA GLN A 92 -30.84 1.38 6.43
C GLN A 92 -31.38 2.21 7.59
N THR A 93 -32.59 2.73 7.46
CA THR A 93 -33.31 3.33 8.58
C THR A 93 -33.90 2.21 9.42
N ARG A 94 -33.54 2.15 10.71
CA ARG A 94 -34.19 1.24 11.65
C ARG A 94 -35.22 2.02 12.45
N VAL A 95 -36.43 1.46 12.58
CA VAL A 95 -37.43 1.98 13.51
C VAL A 95 -36.99 1.53 14.90
N GLY A 96 -36.59 2.50 15.73
CA GLY A 96 -36.30 2.23 17.14
C GLY A 96 -37.55 1.76 17.89
N PRO A 97 -37.40 1.14 19.07
CA PRO A 97 -38.53 0.73 19.91
C PRO A 97 -39.52 1.87 20.21
N ASP A 98 -39.05 3.12 20.20
CA ASP A 98 -39.84 4.31 20.49
C ASP A 98 -40.51 4.92 19.22
N GLY A 99 -40.46 4.22 18.08
CA GLY A 99 -40.98 4.69 16.80
C GLY A 99 -40.08 5.74 16.11
N GLN A 100 -38.99 6.16 16.73
CA GLN A 100 -38.03 7.10 16.14
C GLN A 100 -37.16 6.41 15.08
N LEU A 101 -37.05 7.02 13.90
CA LEU A 101 -36.17 6.58 12.84
C LEU A 101 -34.72 6.85 13.23
N VAL A 102 -33.95 5.81 13.51
CA VAL A 102 -32.51 5.89 13.74
C VAL A 102 -31.82 5.56 12.43
N GLU A 103 -31.15 6.55 11.86
CA GLU A 103 -30.25 6.34 10.74
C GLU A 103 -29.03 5.56 11.23
N VAL A 104 -28.98 4.28 10.87
CA VAL A 104 -27.81 3.46 11.20
C VAL A 104 -26.77 3.74 10.13
N GLU A 105 -25.81 4.61 10.44
CA GLU A 105 -24.62 4.75 9.60
C GLU A 105 -23.96 3.39 9.42
N SER A 106 -23.87 2.94 8.16
CA SER A 106 -23.23 1.68 7.84
C SER A 106 -21.73 1.82 8.06
N SER A 107 -21.17 1.12 9.05
CA SER A 107 -19.73 1.13 9.31
C SER A 107 -18.95 0.83 8.03
N PRO A 108 -17.88 1.58 7.73
CA PRO A 108 -17.15 1.45 6.48
C PRO A 108 -16.36 0.14 6.47
N ARG A 109 -16.77 -0.79 5.59
CA ARG A 109 -16.18 -2.14 5.49
C ARG A 109 -15.49 -2.29 4.13
N PRO A 110 -14.15 -2.34 4.06
CA PRO A 110 -13.47 -2.44 2.78
C PRO A 110 -13.73 -3.76 2.04
N PHE A 111 -13.87 -4.85 2.79
CA PHE A 111 -13.90 -6.19 2.22
C PHE A 111 -15.31 -6.79 2.28
N PRO A 112 -15.92 -7.15 1.12
CA PRO A 112 -17.22 -7.79 1.12
C PRO A 112 -17.25 -9.14 1.83
N HIS A 113 -16.16 -9.90 1.75
CA HIS A 113 -16.07 -11.26 2.30
C HIS A 113 -15.55 -11.32 3.75
N ASN A 114 -14.92 -10.25 4.23
CA ASN A 114 -14.49 -10.14 5.62
C ASN A 114 -15.27 -9.03 6.31
N PRO A 115 -16.45 -9.32 6.87
CA PRO A 115 -17.27 -8.31 7.52
C PRO A 115 -16.66 -7.86 8.86
N VAL A 116 -15.78 -8.64 9.48
CA VAL A 116 -15.21 -8.29 10.80
C VAL A 116 -14.28 -7.08 10.70
N PHE A 117 -13.58 -6.93 9.58
CA PHE A 117 -12.66 -5.82 9.36
C PHE A 117 -13.43 -4.53 9.03
N ILE A 118 -13.20 -3.49 9.83
CA ILE A 118 -13.76 -2.15 9.68
C ILE A 118 -12.60 -1.18 9.53
N SER A 119 -12.75 -0.16 8.67
CA SER A 119 -11.76 0.90 8.58
C SER A 119 -12.00 1.95 9.67
N GLU A 120 -11.10 2.00 10.64
CA GLU A 120 -11.12 3.02 11.69
C GLU A 120 -10.80 4.42 11.15
N SER A 121 -11.31 5.44 11.83
CA SER A 121 -11.03 6.83 11.47
C SER A 121 -9.56 7.19 11.70
N VAL A 122 -9.03 7.98 10.76
CA VAL A 122 -7.65 8.49 10.85
C VAL A 122 -7.68 9.82 11.61
N LEU A 123 -6.67 10.03 12.46
CA LEU A 123 -6.53 11.25 13.24
C LEU A 123 -6.40 12.48 12.33
N SER A 124 -7.24 13.49 12.51
CA SER A 124 -7.17 14.75 11.75
C SER A 124 -5.86 15.48 12.01
N GLU A 125 -5.43 16.30 11.06
CA GLU A 125 -4.20 17.08 11.19
C GLU A 125 -4.26 18.05 12.38
N GLU A 126 -5.41 18.71 12.56
CA GLU A 126 -5.66 19.60 13.71
C GLU A 126 -5.47 18.88 15.05
N LEU A 127 -6.06 17.68 15.19
CA LEU A 127 -5.95 16.90 16.42
C LEU A 127 -4.54 16.39 16.66
N ARG A 128 -3.76 16.09 15.61
CA ARG A 128 -2.32 15.75 15.74
C ARG A 128 -1.54 16.93 16.32
N ASN A 129 -1.79 18.13 15.80
CA ASN A 129 -1.12 19.35 16.25
C ASN A 129 -1.46 19.67 17.71
N GLU A 130 -2.74 19.54 18.07
CA GLU A 130 -3.20 19.73 19.44
C GLU A 130 -2.55 18.71 20.41
N ILE A 131 -2.51 17.42 20.04
CA ILE A 131 -1.85 16.39 20.84
C ILE A 131 -0.37 16.73 21.05
N TYR A 132 0.33 17.18 20.00
CA TYR A 132 1.72 17.58 20.11
C TYR A 132 1.89 18.77 21.06
N GLU A 133 1.05 19.81 20.94
CA GLU A 133 1.11 20.98 21.81
C GLU A 133 0.89 20.61 23.28
N GLN A 134 -0.10 19.76 23.56
CA GLN A 134 -0.43 19.35 24.93
C GLN A 134 0.70 18.54 25.59
N VAL A 135 1.35 17.65 24.85
CA VAL A 135 2.41 16.79 25.38
C VAL A 135 3.75 17.55 25.48
N VAL A 136 4.15 18.23 24.41
CA VAL A 136 5.51 18.81 24.29
C VAL A 136 5.57 20.21 24.87
N ASN A 137 4.63 21.09 24.51
CA ASN A 137 4.69 22.49 24.93
C ASN A 137 4.06 22.70 26.31
N LYS A 138 2.90 22.09 26.57
CA LYS A 138 2.18 22.19 27.86
C LYS A 138 2.65 21.15 28.89
N GLY A 139 3.50 20.19 28.50
CA GLY A 139 4.11 19.21 29.40
C GLY A 139 3.13 18.22 30.04
N LYS A 140 1.94 17.99 29.46
CA LYS A 140 0.98 17.04 30.03
C LYS A 140 1.45 15.60 29.85
N SER A 141 1.14 14.75 30.82
CA SER A 141 1.46 13.32 30.73
C SER A 141 0.71 12.66 29.57
N VAL A 142 1.37 11.71 28.88
CA VAL A 142 0.76 10.94 27.78
C VAL A 142 -0.52 10.23 28.22
N LYS A 143 -0.57 9.75 29.46
CA LYS A 143 -1.75 9.08 30.03
C LYS A 143 -2.93 10.06 30.15
N THR A 144 -2.68 11.28 30.60
CA THR A 144 -3.71 12.33 30.70
C THR A 144 -4.27 12.67 29.32
N VAL A 145 -3.40 12.88 28.33
CA VAL A 145 -3.80 13.22 26.95
C VAL A 145 -4.55 12.08 26.28
N SER A 146 -4.18 10.81 26.57
CA SER A 146 -4.86 9.61 26.10
C SER A 146 -6.32 9.56 26.51
N VAL A 147 -6.60 9.80 27.79
CA VAL A 147 -7.97 9.84 28.31
C VAL A 147 -8.73 11.04 27.75
N MET A 148 -8.07 12.20 27.65
CA MET A 148 -8.70 13.45 27.21
C MET A 148 -9.22 13.40 25.76
N PHE A 149 -8.48 12.73 24.86
CA PHE A 149 -8.85 12.62 23.44
C PHE A 149 -9.32 11.22 23.03
N GLY A 150 -9.36 10.24 23.94
CA GLY A 150 -9.73 8.86 23.62
C GLY A 150 -8.77 8.16 22.66
N VAL A 151 -7.48 8.54 22.68
CA VAL A 151 -6.46 7.99 21.78
C VAL A 151 -5.50 7.12 22.56
N ASP A 152 -5.18 5.93 22.06
CA ASP A 152 -4.23 5.03 22.70
C ASP A 152 -2.86 5.68 22.95
N MET A 153 -2.28 5.41 24.11
CA MET A 153 -0.97 5.94 24.50
C MET A 153 0.14 5.62 23.47
N ARG A 154 0.12 4.40 22.90
CA ARG A 154 1.07 4.00 21.85
C ARG A 154 0.93 4.85 20.59
N ARG A 155 -0.31 5.20 20.24
CA ARG A 155 -0.64 6.04 19.07
C ARG A 155 -0.20 7.49 19.31
N ILE A 156 -0.43 8.03 20.51
CA ILE A 156 0.08 9.37 20.88
C ILE A 156 1.60 9.44 20.77
N GLY A 157 2.32 8.45 21.30
CA GLY A 157 3.79 8.43 21.19
C GLY A 157 4.28 8.38 19.74
N ALA A 158 3.56 7.69 18.86
CA ALA A 158 3.88 7.67 17.43
C ALA A 158 3.60 9.03 16.76
N VAL A 159 2.49 9.68 17.09
CA VAL A 159 2.14 11.02 16.58
C VAL A 159 3.22 12.03 16.92
N VAL A 160 3.65 12.09 18.18
CA VAL A 160 4.71 13.03 18.60
C VAL A 160 5.99 12.82 17.79
N ARG A 161 6.46 11.57 17.65
CA ARG A 161 7.66 11.25 16.86
C ARG A 161 7.55 11.69 15.40
N LEU A 162 6.40 11.44 14.77
CA LEU A 162 6.18 11.81 13.36
C LEU A 162 6.10 13.32 13.17
N VAL A 163 5.47 14.05 14.10
CA VAL A 163 5.38 15.52 14.04
C VAL A 163 6.75 16.16 14.23
N GLU A 164 7.59 15.66 15.13
CA GLU A 164 8.97 16.14 15.26
C GLU A 164 9.77 15.90 13.98
N LEU A 165 9.64 14.71 13.39
CA LEU A 165 10.32 14.37 12.14
C LEU A 165 9.90 15.32 11.02
N GLU A 166 8.59 15.59 10.89
CA GLU A 166 8.06 16.53 9.91
C GLU A 166 8.61 17.94 10.11
N LYS A 167 8.71 18.42 11.35
CA LYS A 167 9.32 19.73 11.65
C LYS A 167 10.78 19.80 11.23
N ARG A 168 11.56 18.75 11.51
CA ARG A 168 12.97 18.66 11.08
C ARG A 168 13.08 18.64 9.56
N MET A 169 12.24 17.84 8.88
CA MET A 169 12.19 17.81 7.42
C MET A 169 11.82 19.16 6.83
N LYS A 170 10.82 19.87 7.37
CA LYS A 170 10.45 21.21 6.93
C LYS A 170 11.57 22.23 7.19
N ALA A 171 12.27 22.13 8.30
CA ALA A 171 13.44 22.96 8.56
C ALA A 171 14.55 22.71 7.53
N GLU A 172 14.92 21.45 7.29
CA GLU A 172 15.92 21.09 6.29
C GLU A 172 15.52 21.49 4.87
N VAL A 173 14.27 21.26 4.46
CA VAL A 173 13.78 21.71 3.14
C VAL A 173 13.77 23.23 3.06
N SER A 174 13.37 23.94 4.12
CA SER A 174 13.44 25.40 4.16
C SER A 174 14.88 25.91 4.12
N LEU A 175 15.85 25.16 4.67
CA LEU A 175 17.27 25.48 4.64
C LEU A 175 17.93 25.12 3.30
N ASN A 176 17.44 24.06 2.65
CA ASN A 176 17.95 23.52 1.39
C ASN A 176 17.14 23.97 0.18
N SER A 177 16.16 24.86 0.35
CA SER A 177 15.50 25.53 -0.76
C SER A 177 16.56 26.48 -1.35
N PRO A 178 17.20 26.13 -2.49
CA PRO A 178 18.15 27.06 -3.07
C PRO A 178 17.33 28.27 -3.49
N ASN A 179 17.80 29.47 -3.14
CA ASN A 179 17.30 30.70 -3.72
C ASN A 179 17.38 30.53 -5.25
N ILE A 180 16.23 30.27 -5.88
CA ILE A 180 16.13 29.92 -7.30
C ILE A 180 16.50 31.11 -8.21
N TYR A 181 16.84 32.26 -7.63
CA TYR A 181 17.22 33.49 -8.32
C TYR A 181 18.71 33.84 -8.27
N THR A 182 19.60 33.01 -7.70
CA THR A 182 21.04 33.36 -7.59
C THR A 182 22.00 32.30 -8.14
N LEU A 183 21.72 31.74 -9.31
CA LEU A 183 22.75 31.05 -10.11
C LEU A 183 22.97 31.81 -11.42
N SER A 184 23.71 32.91 -11.34
CA SER A 184 24.47 33.39 -12.48
C SER A 184 25.55 32.35 -12.82
N PRO A 185 25.85 32.10 -14.10
CA PRO A 185 26.92 31.19 -14.48
C PRO A 185 28.26 31.86 -14.17
N ILE A 186 28.77 31.68 -12.96
CA ILE A 186 30.14 32.07 -12.62
C ILE A 186 31.06 31.10 -13.36
N SER A 187 31.72 31.65 -14.38
CA SER A 187 32.83 31.07 -15.13
C SER A 187 33.75 30.23 -14.25
N ILE A 188 33.82 28.94 -14.54
CA ILE A 188 34.93 28.10 -14.11
C ILE A 188 36.11 28.42 -15.04
N PRO A 189 37.26 28.90 -14.53
CA PRO A 189 38.43 29.09 -15.37
C PRO A 189 39.01 27.73 -15.71
N ILE A 190 39.14 27.45 -17.02
CA ILE A 190 39.80 26.25 -17.54
C ILE A 190 41.30 26.37 -17.21
N PRO A 191 41.92 25.44 -16.46
CA PRO A 191 43.36 25.43 -16.28
C PRO A 191 44.02 24.98 -17.58
N MET A 192 44.84 25.87 -18.15
CA MET A 192 45.70 25.61 -19.31
C MET A 192 46.65 24.45 -18.97
N LEU A 193 46.54 23.35 -19.71
CA LEU A 193 47.48 22.23 -19.65
C LEU A 193 48.86 22.69 -20.17
N GLY A 194 49.73 23.02 -19.22
CA GLY A 194 51.15 23.26 -19.46
C GLY A 194 51.86 21.96 -19.82
N GLN A 195 52.40 21.95 -21.04
CA GLN A 195 53.72 21.42 -21.42
C GLN A 195 54.47 20.67 -20.31
N TYR A 196 54.46 19.34 -20.36
CA TYR A 196 55.57 18.52 -19.86
C TYR A 196 56.17 17.79 -21.05
N GLY A 197 57.30 18.31 -21.52
CA GLY A 197 58.17 17.63 -22.45
C GLY A 197 59.18 16.73 -21.73
N LEU A 198 59.80 15.89 -22.56
CA LEU A 198 61.14 15.27 -22.52
C LEU A 198 61.12 13.74 -22.53
N PRO A 199 62.12 13.08 -23.15
CA PRO A 199 63.22 13.58 -23.99
C PRO A 199 63.02 13.38 -25.51
#